data_AF-A0A520HYM9-F1
#
_entry.id   AF-A0A520HYM9-F1
#
_cell.length_a   1.000
_cell.length_b   1.000
_cell.length_c   1.000
_cell.angle_alpha   90.00
_cell.angle_beta   90.00
_cell.angle_gamma   90.00
#
_symmetry.space_group_name_H-M   'P 1'
#
loop_
_entity.id
_entity.type
_entity.pdbx_description
1 polymer ?
#
loop_
_entity_poly.entity_id
_entity_poly.type
_entity_poly.pdbx_seq_one_letter_code
_entity_poly.pdbx_strand_id
1 'polypeptide(L)'
;MLKKINIGLVALILGFGLTITTSAFKNAGPKKADVQWNFRGNTIPEVNDVTKYSTTLPTPTSCGSATDLPCFIMAPEGVDTPSELHDYLVATYGNSASAINAAIQDRREAL
;
A
#
# COMPACT_ATOMS: atom_id res chain seq x y z
N MET A 1 38.20 -57.04 -9.22
CA MET A 1 38.22 -55.76 -8.50
C MET A 1 38.81 -54.69 -9.42
N LEU A 2 37.99 -53.72 -9.86
CA LEU A 2 38.49 -52.47 -10.42
C LEU A 2 37.44 -51.37 -10.16
N LYS A 3 37.61 -50.65 -9.04
CA LYS A 3 36.86 -49.44 -8.71
C LYS A 3 37.42 -48.28 -9.53
N LYS A 4 36.72 -47.84 -10.58
CA LYS A 4 36.88 -46.50 -11.17
C LYS A 4 35.54 -46.04 -11.77
N ILE A 5 34.63 -45.63 -10.89
CA ILE A 5 33.45 -44.86 -11.29
C ILE A 5 33.93 -43.43 -11.54
N ASN A 6 33.78 -42.94 -12.76
CA ASN A 6 34.16 -41.59 -13.19
C ASN A 6 33.34 -40.53 -12.44
N ILE A 7 33.93 -39.94 -11.41
CA ILE A 7 33.36 -38.86 -10.57
C ILE A 7 33.09 -37.57 -11.38
N GLY A 8 33.62 -37.43 -12.59
CA GLY A 8 33.41 -36.25 -13.43
C GLY A 8 31.97 -36.04 -13.93
N LEU A 9 31.18 -37.10 -14.10
CA LEU A 9 29.83 -36.99 -14.68
C LEU A 9 28.74 -36.75 -13.61
N VAL A 10 28.95 -37.21 -12.38
CA VAL A 10 27.96 -37.08 -11.29
C VAL A 10 27.89 -35.64 -10.75
N ALA A 11 28.97 -34.87 -10.90
CA ALA A 11 29.00 -33.45 -10.52
C ALA A 11 28.15 -32.57 -11.47
N LEU A 12 27.98 -32.95 -12.74
CA LEU A 12 27.24 -32.14 -13.71
C LEU A 12 25.72 -32.22 -13.47
N ILE A 13 25.22 -33.37 -13.00
CA ILE A 13 23.79 -33.55 -12.72
C ILE A 13 23.37 -32.84 -11.42
N LEU A 14 24.29 -32.69 -10.46
CA LEU A 14 24.07 -31.88 -9.25
C LEU A 14 24.19 -30.36 -9.52
N GLY A 15 24.81 -29.95 -10.62
CA GLY A 15 24.98 -28.53 -10.99
C GLY A 15 23.83 -27.93 -11.81
N PHE A 16 22.98 -28.75 -12.43
CA PHE A 16 21.85 -28.30 -13.28
C PHE A 16 20.48 -28.77 -12.76
N GLY A 17 20.39 -29.13 -11.48
CA GLY A 17 19.17 -29.69 -10.88
C GLY A 17 18.17 -28.68 -10.31
N LEU A 18 18.45 -27.37 -10.30
CA LEU A 18 17.60 -26.38 -9.62
C LEU A 18 17.56 -25.01 -10.30
N THR A 19 17.37 -24.95 -11.62
CA THR A 19 16.75 -23.76 -12.22
C THR A 19 15.32 -24.10 -12.55
N ILE A 20 14.53 -24.32 -11.50
CA ILE A 20 13.09 -24.06 -11.59
C ILE A 20 13.03 -22.55 -11.78
N THR A 21 13.14 -22.09 -13.01
CA THR A 21 12.69 -20.75 -13.37
C THR A 21 11.17 -20.79 -13.28
N THR A 22 10.65 -20.89 -12.06
CA THR A 22 9.36 -20.29 -11.74
C THR A 22 9.59 -18.81 -11.93
N SER A 23 9.62 -18.37 -13.19
CA SER A 23 9.41 -16.97 -13.51
C SER A 23 8.04 -16.69 -12.94
N ALA A 24 8.08 -16.14 -11.74
CA ALA A 24 6.96 -15.63 -11.00
C ALA A 24 6.46 -14.38 -11.74
N PHE A 25 6.06 -14.54 -12.99
CA PHE A 25 4.84 -13.94 -13.47
C PHE A 25 3.70 -14.61 -12.70
N LYS A 26 3.71 -14.46 -11.36
CA LYS A 26 2.46 -14.19 -10.68
C LYS A 26 1.93 -13.04 -11.51
N ASN A 27 0.88 -13.30 -12.28
CA ASN A 27 0.07 -12.25 -12.83
C ASN A 27 -0.13 -11.29 -11.65
N ALA A 28 0.63 -10.20 -11.62
CA ALA A 28 0.11 -8.96 -11.12
C ALA A 28 -1.01 -8.68 -12.12
N GLY A 29 -2.14 -9.40 -11.94
CA GLY A 29 -3.43 -8.95 -12.42
C GLY A 29 -3.48 -7.47 -12.08
N PRO A 30 -4.02 -6.64 -12.98
CA PRO A 30 -3.85 -5.19 -12.93
C PRO A 30 -3.96 -4.76 -11.48
N LYS A 31 -2.83 -4.35 -10.85
CA LYS A 31 -2.86 -3.83 -9.48
C LYS A 31 -3.88 -2.72 -9.58
N LYS A 32 -5.09 -2.93 -9.05
CA LYS A 32 -6.09 -1.88 -9.18
C LYS A 32 -5.52 -0.73 -8.40
N ALA A 33 -5.56 0.45 -9.02
CA ALA A 33 -4.92 1.61 -8.47
C ALA A 33 -5.46 1.84 -7.05
N ASP A 34 -4.56 2.18 -6.14
CA ASP A 34 -4.94 2.59 -4.79
C ASP A 34 -6.03 3.69 -4.89
N VAL A 35 -7.02 3.61 -4.01
CA VAL A 35 -8.15 4.55 -3.99
C VAL A 35 -7.74 5.78 -3.21
N GLN A 36 -7.77 6.94 -3.87
CA GLN A 36 -7.48 8.21 -3.23
C GLN A 36 -8.72 8.78 -2.55
N TRP A 37 -8.66 8.96 -1.24
CA TRP A 37 -9.70 9.59 -0.44
C TRP A 37 -9.27 10.99 -0.03
N ASN A 38 -9.90 12.00 -0.61
CA ASN A 38 -9.60 13.40 -0.33
C ASN A 38 -10.24 13.83 0.99
N PHE A 39 -9.41 14.28 1.93
CA PHE A 39 -9.85 14.78 3.22
C PHE A 39 -10.46 16.18 3.08
N ARG A 40 -11.52 16.47 3.81
CA ARG A 40 -12.28 17.73 3.76
C ARG A 40 -12.58 18.30 5.14
N GLY A 41 -12.02 17.72 6.20
CA GLY A 41 -12.13 18.29 7.55
C GLY A 41 -11.26 19.52 7.71
N ASN A 42 -11.50 20.27 8.78
CA ASN A 42 -10.78 21.51 9.10
C ASN A 42 -9.87 21.32 10.32
N THR A 43 -9.89 20.14 10.97
CA THR A 43 -9.12 19.86 12.18
C THR A 43 -8.50 18.46 12.17
N ILE A 44 -7.41 18.25 12.90
CA ILE A 44 -6.75 16.93 13.04
C ILE A 44 -7.65 15.87 13.69
N PRO A 45 -8.46 16.17 14.71
CA PRO A 45 -9.37 15.19 15.28
C PRO A 45 -10.39 14.64 14.28
N GLU A 46 -10.71 15.37 13.21
CA GLU A 46 -11.64 14.92 12.16
C GLU A 46 -11.02 13.89 11.20
N VAL A 47 -9.71 13.63 11.28
CA VAL A 47 -8.99 12.74 10.35
C VAL A 47 -9.41 11.27 10.51
N ASN A 48 -10.00 10.88 11.64
CA ASN A 48 -10.59 9.55 11.81
C ASN A 48 -12.10 9.50 11.52
N ASP A 49 -12.70 10.64 11.14
CA ASP A 49 -14.10 10.72 10.73
C ASP A 49 -14.21 10.45 9.22
N VAL A 50 -14.69 9.26 8.86
CA VAL A 50 -14.85 8.84 7.46
C VAL A 50 -15.79 9.75 6.66
N THR A 51 -16.70 10.48 7.31
CA THR A 51 -17.59 11.43 6.63
C THR A 51 -16.87 12.65 6.08
N LYS A 52 -15.62 12.87 6.54
CA LYS A 52 -14.74 13.94 6.10
C LYS A 52 -13.89 13.54 4.90
N TYR A 53 -14.10 12.36 4.32
CA TYR A 53 -13.37 11.88 3.16
C TYR A 53 -14.28 11.71 1.95
N SER A 54 -13.69 11.83 0.76
CA SER A 54 -14.39 11.50 -0.46
C SER A 54 -13.46 11.24 -1.64
N THR A 55 -13.86 10.29 -2.47
CA THR A 55 -13.22 9.92 -3.73
C THR A 55 -13.67 10.75 -4.93
N THR A 56 -14.75 11.54 -4.80
CA THR A 56 -15.40 12.22 -5.95
C THR A 56 -15.08 13.70 -6.08
N LEU A 57 -14.63 14.36 -5.01
CA LEU A 57 -14.11 15.72 -5.16
C LEU A 57 -12.64 15.69 -5.57
N PRO A 58 -12.19 16.71 -6.32
CA PRO A 58 -10.78 16.85 -6.63
C PRO A 58 -9.95 17.03 -5.35
N THR A 59 -8.71 16.59 -5.43
CA THR A 59 -7.68 16.93 -4.45
C THR A 59 -7.68 18.44 -4.21
N PRO A 60 -7.58 18.92 -2.96
CA PRO A 60 -7.43 20.34 -2.68
C PRO A 60 -6.28 20.95 -3.51
N THR A 61 -6.48 22.17 -4.02
CA THR A 61 -5.57 22.81 -4.99
C THR A 61 -4.22 23.21 -4.37
N SER A 62 -4.17 23.29 -3.03
CA SER A 62 -2.99 23.64 -2.23
C SER A 62 -2.61 22.47 -1.31
N CYS A 63 -2.27 21.34 -1.90
CA CYS A 63 -1.59 20.27 -1.18
C CYS A 63 -0.08 20.43 -1.37
N GLY A 64 0.56 20.98 -0.34
CA GLY A 64 1.98 21.27 -0.30
C GLY A 64 2.65 20.56 0.87
N SER A 65 3.94 20.78 1.05
CA SER A 65 4.72 20.20 2.14
C SER A 65 4.54 20.91 3.49
N ALA A 66 3.59 21.84 3.59
CA ALA A 66 3.38 22.67 4.78
C ALA A 66 1.97 22.49 5.33
N THR A 67 1.89 22.47 6.68
CA THR A 67 0.74 22.58 7.61
C THR A 67 -0.02 21.32 8.02
N ASP A 68 -0.82 21.44 9.08
CA ASP A 68 -1.19 20.33 9.98
C ASP A 68 -2.15 19.31 9.35
N LEU A 69 -3.07 19.75 8.48
CA LEU A 69 -4.18 18.92 8.01
C LEU A 69 -3.79 18.01 6.82
N PRO A 70 -4.32 16.78 6.77
CA PRO A 70 -4.09 15.92 5.64
C PRO A 70 -4.80 16.40 4.37
N CYS A 71 -4.17 16.16 3.23
CA CYS A 71 -4.78 16.41 1.93
C CYS A 71 -5.65 15.22 1.47
N PHE A 72 -5.04 14.04 1.43
CA PHE A 72 -5.70 12.79 1.09
C PHE A 72 -5.02 11.60 1.77
N ILE A 73 -5.71 10.46 1.79
CA ILE A 73 -5.13 9.15 2.11
C ILE A 73 -5.23 8.24 0.89
N MET A 74 -4.19 7.43 0.68
CA MET A 74 -4.24 6.32 -0.26
C MET A 74 -4.71 5.08 0.50
N ALA A 75 -5.81 4.50 0.04
CA ALA A 75 -6.33 3.23 0.54
C ALA A 75 -6.09 2.13 -0.52
N PRO A 76 -5.92 0.86 -0.10
CA PRO A 76 -5.74 -0.22 -1.06
C PRO A 76 -6.97 -0.39 -1.96
N GLU A 77 -6.79 -1.15 -3.04
CA GLU A 77 -7.90 -1.53 -3.93
C GLU A 77 -9.08 -2.14 -3.17
N GLY A 78 -10.31 -1.77 -3.56
CA GLY A 78 -11.54 -2.26 -2.93
C GLY A 78 -11.96 -1.49 -1.68
N VAL A 79 -11.26 -0.42 -1.31
CA VAL A 79 -11.71 0.54 -0.29
C VAL A 79 -12.46 1.68 -0.97
N ASP A 80 -13.63 1.36 -1.53
CA ASP A 80 -14.40 2.25 -2.41
C ASP A 80 -15.59 2.92 -1.69
N THR A 81 -15.95 2.42 -0.50
CA THR A 81 -17.06 2.92 0.32
C THR A 81 -16.58 3.48 1.66
N PRO A 82 -17.37 4.37 2.30
CA PRO A 82 -17.04 4.88 3.63
C PRO A 82 -16.91 3.79 4.71
N SER A 83 -17.65 2.69 4.57
CA SER A 83 -17.57 1.56 5.51
C SER A 83 -16.24 0.83 5.36
N GLU A 84 -15.83 0.52 4.14
CA GLU A 84 -14.54 -0.13 3.89
C GLU A 84 -13.38 0.79 4.31
N LEU A 85 -13.54 2.10 4.12
CA LEU A 85 -12.54 3.06 4.59
C LEU A 85 -12.43 3.03 6.12
N HIS A 86 -13.56 2.98 6.82
CA HIS A 86 -13.55 2.86 8.27
C HIS A 86 -12.80 1.60 8.73
N ASP A 87 -13.13 0.46 8.14
CA ASP A 87 -12.49 -0.82 8.45
C ASP A 87 -10.98 -0.76 8.19
N TYR A 88 -10.56 -0.14 7.08
CA TYR A 88 -9.15 0.10 6.77
C TYR A 88 -8.45 0.99 7.81
N LEU A 89 -9.08 2.09 8.22
CA LEU A 89 -8.52 3.02 9.23
C LEU A 89 -8.39 2.35 10.59
N VAL A 90 -9.37 1.53 10.98
CA VAL A 90 -9.33 0.71 12.20
C VAL A 90 -8.21 -0.32 12.11
N ALA A 91 -8.15 -1.11 11.04
CA ALA A 91 -7.18 -2.19 10.89
C ALA A 91 -5.74 -1.70 10.79
N THR A 92 -5.51 -0.57 10.12
CA THR A 92 -4.16 -0.06 9.82
C THR A 92 -3.65 0.90 10.88
N TYR A 93 -4.52 1.76 11.41
CA TYR A 93 -4.14 2.86 12.30
C TYR A 93 -4.84 2.82 13.66
N GLY A 94 -5.63 1.78 13.95
CA GLY A 94 -6.43 1.70 15.17
C GLY A 94 -7.50 2.78 15.27
N ASN A 95 -7.90 3.37 14.15
CA ASN A 95 -8.79 4.54 14.07
C ASN A 95 -8.28 5.76 14.88
N SER A 96 -6.96 5.87 15.04
CA SER A 96 -6.32 6.94 15.78
C SER A 96 -6.00 8.12 14.87
N ALA A 97 -6.60 9.29 15.14
CA ALA A 97 -6.35 10.51 14.39
C ALA A 97 -4.85 10.88 14.35
N SER A 98 -4.10 10.64 15.43
CA SER A 98 -2.66 10.92 15.46
C SER A 98 -1.85 9.95 14.60
N ALA A 99 -2.19 8.66 14.61
CA ALA A 99 -1.52 7.65 13.79
C ALA A 99 -1.80 7.86 12.30
N ILE A 100 -3.06 8.14 11.95
CA ILE A 100 -3.45 8.48 10.58
C ILE A 100 -2.72 9.76 10.16
N ASN A 101 -2.76 10.82 10.98
CA ASN A 101 -2.10 12.08 10.65
C ASN A 101 -0.58 11.93 10.48
N ALA A 102 0.09 11.07 11.25
CA ALA A 102 1.53 10.83 11.12
C ALA A 102 1.92 10.10 9.81
N ALA A 103 1.02 9.27 9.26
CA ALA A 103 1.29 8.53 8.02
C ALA A 103 1.16 9.40 6.75
N ILE A 104 0.49 10.55 6.84
CA ILE A 104 0.17 11.42 5.69
C ILE A 104 1.43 12.14 5.20
N GLN A 105 1.69 12.02 3.89
CA GLN A 105 2.80 12.72 3.23
C GLN A 105 2.37 14.11 2.70
N ASP A 106 1.15 14.23 2.17
CA ASP A 106 0.66 15.47 1.54
C ASP A 106 -0.30 16.24 2.44
N ARG A 107 -0.02 17.52 2.68
CA ARG A 107 -0.73 18.34 3.66
C ARG A 107 -1.25 19.67 3.10
N ARG A 108 -2.24 20.27 3.78
CA ARG A 108 -2.86 21.55 3.41
C ARG A 108 -3.05 22.48 4.60
N GLU A 109 -3.06 23.79 4.33
CA GLU A 109 -3.26 24.83 5.35
C GLU A 109 -4.60 24.64 6.07
N ALA A 110 -4.56 24.70 7.40
CA ALA A 110 -5.77 24.79 8.20
C ALA A 110 -6.42 26.15 7.92
N LEU A 111 -7.71 26.11 7.58
CA LEU A 111 -8.52 27.31 7.34
C LEU A 111 -8.81 28.06 8.63
#